data_AF-A0A553XUD1-F1
#
_entry.id   AF-A0A553XUD1-F1
#
_cell.length_a   1.000
_cell.length_b   1.000
_cell.length_c   1.000
_cell.angle_alpha   90.00
_cell.angle_beta   90.00
_cell.angle_gamma   90.00
#
_symmetry.space_group_name_H-M   'P 1'
#
loop_
_entity.id
_entity.type
_entity.pdbx_description
1 polymer ?
#
loop_
_entity_poly.entity_id
_entity_poly.type
_entity_poly.pdbx_seq_one_letter_code
_entity_poly.pdbx_strand_id
1 'polypeptide(L)'
;IWLPPLDVPPTLDEMLPAQPDDLARLYDPERKQAGPLRVPVGVIDRPFDQRRDPLIADLSTTGGHLGVAGGPQTGKSTLLRTVITALALTHTPREVQFHCLDFGGGNFGTLSDLPHMGTISSRVHTERVHRTVGELETLLTRREEQFAESTIDGIADYRRRRAAGEFPDDPWGDVFLVVDGWSTLRNDFFDLSQNIAQLGARGLNYGIHLLISSPRWADIQPALRDQIGSRFELRLGDPVDSVVNMRKAKEVPRIPGRGLTEDTYHFLTALPRTDGDGNAATLTEGTQEMVAAVRAAWGDRPGAPAVRMLPPTVHAAELPAPVGRDIPLGLEENELAAFRQDFDADPHLVVIGDTESGKTNLLRLVADSIVRTHTSTEAKFAFVDLRRELYDAVPEEYRLDYAVSLDAVREMVRNCAASMRPRIPGPDITPDRLRKRDWWKGPQVFLIADDYDLVGGSGIGAQTPFEPLIDVLTQGSEIGFHLILARSAGGVSRAMNDPLMRRLIEANTNRLLLSCPPGEGVLFGDVRPRTYPPGRAQWIARRRNVQVQTALLEEKEH
;
A
#
# COMPACT_ATOMS: atom_id res chain seq x y z
N ILE A 1 -48.66 -15.48 -24.45
CA ILE A 1 -48.58 -14.01 -24.68
C ILE A 1 -47.10 -13.66 -24.56
N TRP A 2 -46.49 -13.02 -25.56
CA TRP A 2 -45.06 -12.71 -25.49
C TRP A 2 -44.84 -11.42 -24.68
N LEU A 3 -43.89 -11.42 -23.74
CA LEU A 3 -43.44 -10.19 -23.10
C LEU A 3 -42.70 -9.31 -24.11
N PRO A 4 -42.63 -7.98 -23.91
CA PRO A 4 -41.83 -7.10 -24.74
C PRO A 4 -40.36 -7.56 -24.80
N PRO A 5 -39.64 -7.31 -25.91
CA PRO A 5 -38.20 -7.55 -25.99
C PRO A 5 -37.44 -6.85 -24.85
N LEU A 6 -36.41 -7.52 -24.33
CA LEU A 6 -35.56 -7.00 -23.27
C LEU A 6 -34.46 -6.10 -23.86
N ASP A 7 -34.88 -4.90 -24.28
CA ASP A 7 -34.04 -3.93 -24.99
C ASP A 7 -33.77 -2.66 -24.17
N VAL A 8 -34.67 -2.31 -23.25
CA VAL A 8 -34.48 -1.22 -22.29
C VAL A 8 -33.97 -1.82 -20.97
N PRO A 9 -32.77 -1.45 -20.51
CA PRO A 9 -32.24 -1.88 -19.22
C PRO A 9 -33.14 -1.41 -18.06
N PRO A 10 -33.35 -2.24 -17.03
CA PRO A 10 -34.01 -1.78 -15.80
C PRO A 10 -33.09 -0.86 -15.00
N THR A 11 -33.66 -0.10 -14.06
CA THR A 11 -32.92 0.73 -13.09
C THR A 11 -32.95 0.09 -11.69
N LEU A 12 -32.12 0.57 -10.76
CA LEU A 12 -32.04 -0.06 -9.43
C LEU A 12 -33.27 0.22 -8.57
N ASP A 13 -33.95 1.35 -8.73
CA ASP A 13 -35.19 1.67 -8.02
C ASP A 13 -36.39 0.82 -8.47
N GLU A 14 -36.35 0.25 -9.68
CA GLU A 14 -37.32 -0.76 -10.12
C GLU A 14 -37.09 -2.12 -9.44
N MET A 15 -35.86 -2.37 -8.99
CA MET A 15 -35.42 -3.66 -8.45
C MET A 15 -35.25 -3.67 -6.92
N LEU A 16 -35.06 -2.49 -6.32
CA LEU A 16 -34.76 -2.28 -4.90
C LEU A 16 -35.59 -1.11 -4.37
N PRO A 17 -35.94 -1.14 -3.07
CA PRO A 17 -36.45 0.04 -2.38
C PRO A 17 -35.31 1.07 -2.24
N ALA A 18 -35.24 2.04 -3.15
CA ALA A 18 -34.18 3.05 -3.22
C ALA A 18 -34.67 4.48 -2.92
N GLN A 19 -35.80 4.63 -2.25
CA GLN A 19 -36.38 5.94 -1.92
C GLN A 19 -35.66 6.59 -0.73
N PRO A 20 -35.69 7.94 -0.56
CA PRO A 20 -35.05 8.62 0.57
C PRO A 20 -35.46 8.09 1.95
N ASP A 21 -36.73 7.75 2.16
CA ASP A 21 -37.22 7.16 3.41
C ASP A 21 -36.60 5.77 3.68
N ASP A 22 -36.32 5.01 2.63
CA ASP A 22 -35.67 3.70 2.75
C ASP A 22 -34.18 3.85 3.08
N LEU A 23 -33.50 4.85 2.50
CA LEU A 23 -32.13 5.21 2.88
C LEU A 23 -32.05 5.67 4.34
N ALA A 24 -33.03 6.46 4.80
CA ALA A 24 -33.11 6.88 6.20
C ALA A 24 -33.25 5.67 7.14
N ARG A 25 -34.10 4.70 6.79
CA ARG A 25 -34.24 3.43 7.53
C ARG A 25 -32.97 2.57 7.48
N LEU A 26 -32.30 2.53 6.33
CA LEU A 26 -31.06 1.78 6.15
C LEU A 26 -29.95 2.31 7.07
N TYR A 27 -29.93 3.63 7.29
CA TYR A 27 -28.93 4.33 8.09
C TYR A 27 -29.38 4.63 9.53
N ASP A 28 -30.46 4.01 9.99
CA ASP A 28 -30.91 4.09 11.38
C ASP A 28 -29.82 3.50 12.32
N PRO A 29 -29.30 4.27 13.29
CA PRO A 29 -28.32 3.77 14.27
C PRO A 29 -28.82 2.57 15.08
N GLU A 30 -30.14 2.40 15.25
CA GLU A 30 -30.73 1.27 15.99
C GLU A 30 -30.84 0.00 15.15
N ARG A 31 -30.43 0.02 13.87
CA ARG A 31 -30.44 -1.16 12.99
C ARG A 31 -29.38 -2.18 13.44
N LYS A 32 -29.84 -3.35 13.91
CA LYS A 32 -28.98 -4.43 14.44
C LYS A 32 -28.74 -5.61 13.48
N GLN A 33 -29.09 -5.46 12.20
CA GLN A 33 -28.95 -6.54 11.21
C GLN A 33 -28.19 -6.05 9.99
N ALA A 34 -27.06 -6.71 9.71
CA ALA A 34 -26.32 -6.52 8.47
C ALA A 34 -27.13 -6.97 7.25
N GLY A 35 -26.93 -6.32 6.11
CA GLY A 35 -27.56 -6.73 4.86
C GLY A 35 -27.07 -8.11 4.39
N PRO A 36 -27.82 -8.81 3.53
CA PRO A 36 -27.54 -10.20 3.18
C PRO A 36 -26.35 -10.39 2.21
N LEU A 37 -25.69 -9.31 1.76
CA LEU A 37 -24.70 -9.31 0.66
C LEU A 37 -25.22 -9.97 -0.63
N ARG A 38 -26.54 -9.90 -0.86
CA ARG A 38 -27.21 -10.42 -2.05
C ARG A 38 -28.03 -9.29 -2.64
N VAL A 39 -27.69 -8.90 -3.87
CA VAL A 39 -28.30 -7.72 -4.51
C VAL A 39 -28.73 -8.02 -5.95
N PRO A 40 -29.87 -7.47 -6.40
CA PRO A 40 -30.27 -7.54 -7.79
C PRO A 40 -29.38 -6.65 -8.66
N VAL A 41 -29.02 -7.14 -9.85
CA VAL A 41 -28.09 -6.45 -10.78
C VAL A 41 -28.58 -6.46 -12.23
N GLY A 42 -29.80 -6.94 -12.47
CA GLY A 42 -30.41 -7.03 -13.80
C GLY A 42 -31.59 -7.99 -13.83
N VAL A 43 -32.08 -8.31 -15.02
CA VAL A 43 -33.21 -9.22 -15.19
C VAL A 43 -32.87 -10.36 -16.14
N ILE A 44 -33.30 -11.56 -15.77
CA ILE A 44 -33.21 -12.80 -16.55
C ILE A 44 -34.49 -12.93 -17.36
N ASP A 45 -34.36 -13.14 -18.66
CA ASP A 45 -35.49 -13.43 -19.53
C ASP A 45 -35.76 -14.94 -19.55
N ARG A 46 -36.99 -15.33 -19.19
CA ARG A 46 -37.49 -16.71 -19.29
C ARG A 46 -38.66 -16.78 -20.28
N PRO A 47 -38.39 -16.84 -21.60
CA PRO A 47 -39.43 -16.75 -22.61
C PRO A 47 -40.48 -17.87 -22.52
N PHE A 48 -40.06 -19.10 -22.18
CA PHE A 48 -40.97 -20.24 -22.04
C PHE A 48 -41.95 -20.06 -20.88
N ASP A 49 -41.47 -19.52 -19.76
CA ASP A 49 -42.26 -19.26 -18.55
C ASP A 49 -43.06 -17.94 -18.63
N GLN A 50 -42.86 -17.14 -19.70
CA GLN A 50 -43.48 -15.83 -19.90
C GLN A 50 -43.29 -14.88 -18.69
N ARG A 51 -42.11 -14.94 -18.05
CA ARG A 51 -41.76 -14.08 -16.92
C ARG A 51 -40.30 -13.62 -16.97
N ARG A 52 -40.00 -12.61 -16.17
CA ARG A 52 -38.64 -12.12 -15.92
C ARG A 52 -38.32 -12.33 -14.45
N ASP A 53 -37.16 -12.92 -14.19
CA ASP A 53 -36.66 -13.14 -12.83
C ASP A 53 -35.52 -12.15 -12.54
N PRO A 54 -35.31 -11.73 -11.29
CA PRO A 54 -34.18 -10.88 -10.96
C PRO A 54 -32.87 -11.66 -11.12
N LEU A 55 -31.89 -11.05 -11.78
CA LEU A 55 -30.50 -11.49 -11.79
C LEU A 55 -29.85 -11.04 -10.48
N ILE A 56 -29.42 -11.99 -9.65
CA ILE A 56 -28.87 -11.72 -8.32
C ILE A 56 -27.35 -11.89 -8.34
N ALA A 57 -26.62 -10.91 -7.82
CA ALA A 57 -25.24 -11.06 -7.39
C ALA A 57 -25.24 -11.56 -5.94
N ASP A 58 -24.70 -12.76 -5.72
CA ASP A 58 -24.58 -13.36 -4.39
C ASP A 58 -23.14 -13.23 -3.91
N LEU A 59 -22.91 -12.32 -2.97
CA LEU A 59 -21.59 -12.05 -2.39
C LEU A 59 -21.51 -12.58 -0.95
N SER A 60 -22.42 -13.48 -0.56
CA SER A 60 -22.36 -14.20 0.71
C SER A 60 -21.26 -15.26 0.71
N THR A 61 -21.03 -15.91 1.85
CA THR A 61 -19.83 -16.69 2.17
C THR A 61 -19.50 -17.80 1.15
N THR A 62 -20.50 -18.41 0.50
CA THR A 62 -20.30 -19.54 -0.43
C THR A 62 -19.92 -19.10 -1.85
N GLY A 63 -19.98 -17.80 -2.16
CA GLY A 63 -19.74 -17.25 -3.50
C GLY A 63 -19.24 -15.80 -3.50
N GLY A 64 -18.57 -15.37 -2.43
CA GLY A 64 -18.30 -13.97 -2.12
C GLY A 64 -17.40 -13.22 -3.11
N HIS A 65 -16.79 -13.91 -4.07
CA HIS A 65 -16.06 -13.28 -5.18
C HIS A 65 -16.91 -13.27 -6.44
N LEU A 66 -16.80 -12.18 -7.18
CA LEU A 66 -17.57 -11.94 -8.40
C LEU A 66 -16.63 -11.71 -9.58
N GLY A 67 -16.94 -12.36 -10.70
CA GLY A 67 -16.23 -12.23 -11.95
C GLY A 67 -17.16 -11.79 -13.07
N VAL A 68 -16.68 -10.89 -13.93
CA VAL A 68 -17.37 -10.45 -15.14
C VAL A 68 -16.47 -10.67 -16.35
N ALA A 69 -16.91 -11.51 -17.27
CA ALA A 69 -16.21 -11.70 -18.55
C ALA A 69 -17.02 -11.11 -19.71
N GLY A 70 -16.34 -10.49 -20.67
CA GLY A 70 -17.01 -9.86 -21.81
C GLY A 70 -16.06 -9.13 -22.74
N GLY A 71 -16.36 -9.09 -24.04
CA GLY A 71 -15.59 -8.35 -25.03
C GLY A 71 -15.49 -6.84 -24.75
N PRO A 72 -14.74 -6.09 -25.56
CA PRO A 72 -14.72 -4.63 -25.48
C PRO A 72 -16.13 -4.02 -25.58
N GLN A 73 -16.43 -3.01 -24.76
CA GLN A 73 -17.70 -2.26 -24.76
C GLN A 73 -18.98 -3.08 -24.52
N THR A 74 -18.90 -4.26 -23.89
CA THR A 74 -20.07 -5.11 -23.63
C THR A 74 -20.81 -4.81 -22.32
N GLY A 75 -20.37 -3.83 -21.54
CA GLY A 75 -21.01 -3.42 -20.29
C GLY A 75 -20.35 -3.93 -19.00
N LYS A 76 -19.12 -4.46 -19.07
CA LYS A 76 -18.38 -4.97 -17.88
C LYS A 76 -18.29 -3.94 -16.73
N SER A 77 -17.76 -2.76 -17.03
CA SER A 77 -17.63 -1.68 -16.05
C SER A 77 -18.98 -1.21 -15.52
N THR A 78 -20.01 -1.16 -16.38
CA THR A 78 -21.37 -0.83 -15.99
C THR A 78 -21.91 -1.84 -15.00
N LEU A 79 -21.76 -3.14 -15.25
CA LEU A 79 -22.19 -4.18 -14.31
C LEU A 79 -21.48 -4.09 -12.96
N LEU A 80 -20.17 -3.86 -12.94
CA LEU A 80 -19.46 -3.63 -11.68
C LEU A 80 -19.99 -2.41 -10.92
N ARG A 81 -20.26 -1.29 -11.62
CA ARG A 81 -20.89 -0.10 -11.03
C ARG A 81 -22.30 -0.43 -10.51
N THR A 82 -23.09 -1.23 -11.22
CA THR A 82 -24.41 -1.70 -10.78
C THR A 82 -24.31 -2.53 -9.49
N VAL A 83 -23.34 -3.44 -9.39
CA VAL A 83 -23.11 -4.20 -8.15
C VAL A 83 -22.76 -3.28 -6.98
N ILE A 84 -21.82 -2.35 -7.16
CA ILE A 84 -21.38 -1.40 -6.12
C ILE A 84 -22.55 -0.55 -5.64
N THR A 85 -23.32 0.00 -6.57
CA THR A 85 -24.44 0.88 -6.26
C THR A 85 -25.61 0.12 -5.63
N ALA A 86 -25.93 -1.08 -6.09
CA ALA A 86 -26.94 -1.92 -5.46
C ALA A 86 -26.55 -2.31 -4.01
N LEU A 87 -25.27 -2.58 -3.75
CA LEU A 87 -24.76 -2.79 -2.39
C LEU A 87 -24.85 -1.51 -1.55
N ALA A 88 -24.50 -0.35 -2.10
CA ALA A 88 -24.57 0.93 -1.40
C ALA A 88 -26.00 1.34 -1.02
N LEU A 89 -26.98 0.94 -1.82
CA LEU A 89 -28.41 1.15 -1.56
C LEU A 89 -29.01 0.14 -0.55
N THR A 90 -28.26 -0.90 -0.17
CA THR A 90 -28.75 -1.96 0.72
C THR A 90 -27.89 -2.16 1.96
N HIS A 91 -26.75 -1.47 2.04
CA HIS A 91 -25.78 -1.57 3.12
C HIS A 91 -25.28 -0.17 3.50
N THR A 92 -24.84 0.01 4.74
CA THR A 92 -24.21 1.26 5.18
C THR A 92 -22.73 1.33 4.75
N PRO A 93 -22.11 2.53 4.71
CA PRO A 93 -20.66 2.68 4.48
C PRO A 93 -19.80 1.99 5.54
N ARG A 94 -20.37 1.68 6.70
CA ARG A 94 -19.73 0.85 7.71
C ARG A 94 -19.82 -0.63 7.32
N GLU A 95 -20.92 -1.09 6.73
CA GLU A 95 -21.12 -2.50 6.38
C GLU A 95 -20.31 -2.93 5.15
N VAL A 96 -20.19 -2.08 4.13
CA VAL A 96 -19.45 -2.40 2.90
C VAL A 96 -18.55 -1.25 2.46
N GLN A 97 -17.35 -1.57 1.99
CA GLN A 97 -16.37 -0.61 1.47
C GLN A 97 -15.82 -1.05 0.12
N PHE A 98 -15.57 -0.09 -0.77
CA PHE A 98 -15.04 -0.35 -2.12
C PHE A 98 -13.69 0.31 -2.34
N HIS A 99 -12.74 -0.46 -2.87
CA HIS A 99 -11.48 0.04 -3.40
C HIS A 99 -11.33 -0.42 -4.84
N CYS A 100 -11.30 0.53 -5.77
CA CYS A 100 -11.37 0.25 -7.20
C CYS A 100 -10.03 0.52 -7.89
N LEU A 101 -9.57 -0.47 -8.67
CA LEU A 101 -8.53 -0.37 -9.66
C LEU A 101 -9.21 -0.25 -11.04
N ASP A 102 -9.35 0.98 -11.55
CA ASP A 102 -10.03 1.28 -12.82
C ASP A 102 -9.01 1.31 -13.96
N PHE A 103 -8.93 0.19 -14.69
CA PHE A 103 -8.15 0.07 -15.92
C PHE A 103 -9.03 -0.07 -17.17
N GLY A 104 -10.35 0.02 -17.01
CA GLY A 104 -11.36 -0.25 -18.04
C GLY A 104 -11.86 0.98 -18.80
N GLY A 105 -11.54 2.18 -18.34
CA GLY A 105 -11.83 3.42 -19.08
C GLY A 105 -12.16 4.66 -18.25
N GLY A 106 -11.96 4.66 -16.92
CA GLY A 106 -12.17 5.84 -16.09
C GLY A 106 -13.64 6.09 -15.70
N ASN A 107 -14.52 5.11 -15.91
CA ASN A 107 -15.96 5.24 -15.70
C ASN A 107 -16.37 5.21 -14.22
N PHE A 108 -15.46 4.81 -13.33
CA PHE A 108 -15.72 4.77 -11.89
C PHE A 108 -15.69 6.15 -11.24
N GLY A 109 -15.18 7.18 -11.93
CA GLY A 109 -15.14 8.55 -11.39
C GLY A 109 -16.50 9.11 -10.96
N THR A 110 -17.60 8.64 -11.56
CA THR A 110 -18.97 9.01 -11.15
C THR A 110 -19.36 8.52 -9.76
N LEU A 111 -18.63 7.56 -9.20
CA LEU A 111 -18.86 6.98 -7.87
C LEU A 111 -17.90 7.53 -6.81
N SER A 112 -17.05 8.51 -7.13
CA SER A 112 -16.01 8.99 -6.20
C SER A 112 -16.56 9.59 -4.92
N ASP A 113 -17.73 10.23 -4.99
CA ASP A 113 -18.39 10.88 -3.85
C ASP A 113 -19.31 9.94 -3.06
N LEU A 114 -19.36 8.66 -3.42
CA LEU A 114 -20.15 7.66 -2.71
C LEU A 114 -19.51 7.41 -1.34
N PRO A 115 -20.24 7.52 -0.21
CA PRO A 115 -19.67 7.33 1.12
C PRO A 115 -19.03 5.94 1.35
N HIS A 116 -19.46 4.92 0.61
CA HIS A 116 -18.89 3.56 0.64
C HIS A 116 -17.56 3.43 -0.13
N MET A 117 -17.18 4.43 -0.92
CA MET A 117 -15.98 4.41 -1.75
C MET A 117 -14.77 4.88 -0.95
N GLY A 118 -13.79 4.00 -0.74
CA GLY A 118 -12.54 4.36 -0.07
C GLY A 118 -11.53 4.95 -1.05
N THR A 119 -11.29 4.26 -2.17
CA THR A 119 -10.27 4.68 -3.14
C THR A 119 -10.64 4.28 -4.57
N ILE A 120 -10.36 5.17 -5.53
CA ILE A 120 -10.34 4.85 -6.97
C ILE A 120 -8.94 5.14 -7.50
N SER A 121 -8.31 4.13 -8.06
CA SER A 121 -6.95 4.16 -8.60
C SER A 121 -6.98 3.82 -10.07
N SER A 122 -6.56 4.75 -10.92
CA SER A 122 -6.35 4.47 -12.34
C SER A 122 -4.93 3.98 -12.60
N ARG A 123 -4.70 3.44 -13.79
CA ARG A 123 -3.42 2.88 -14.25
C ARG A 123 -2.21 3.83 -14.08
N VAL A 124 -2.42 5.15 -14.16
CA VAL A 124 -1.35 6.15 -14.04
C VAL A 124 -0.89 6.37 -12.60
N HIS A 125 -1.68 5.97 -11.60
CA HIS A 125 -1.38 6.15 -10.18
C HIS A 125 -0.72 4.90 -9.60
N THR A 126 0.41 4.47 -10.17
CA THR A 126 1.12 3.22 -9.82
C THR A 126 1.25 3.00 -8.32
N GLU A 127 1.71 4.01 -7.57
CA GLU A 127 1.89 3.91 -6.12
C GLU A 127 0.56 3.65 -5.40
N ARG A 128 -0.51 4.35 -5.78
CA ARG A 128 -1.84 4.16 -5.18
C ARG A 128 -2.40 2.78 -5.49
N VAL A 129 -2.11 2.23 -6.67
CA VAL A 129 -2.49 0.85 -7.04
C VAL A 129 -1.83 -0.16 -6.10
N HIS A 130 -0.50 -0.09 -5.93
CA HIS A 130 0.21 -0.97 -4.99
C HIS A 130 -0.28 -0.78 -3.56
N ARG A 131 -0.42 0.47 -3.11
CA ARG A 131 -0.87 0.79 -1.75
C ARG A 131 -2.28 0.28 -1.46
N THR A 132 -3.17 0.32 -2.45
CA THR A 132 -4.55 -0.20 -2.32
C THR A 132 -4.54 -1.71 -2.04
N VAL A 133 -3.73 -2.48 -2.77
CA VAL A 133 -3.59 -3.93 -2.52
C VAL A 133 -2.93 -4.18 -1.18
N GLY A 134 -1.86 -3.45 -0.85
CA GLY A 134 -1.14 -3.57 0.43
C GLY A 134 -1.99 -3.24 1.66
N GLU A 135 -2.92 -2.28 1.59
CA GLU A 135 -3.87 -2.00 2.68
C GLU A 135 -4.74 -3.22 2.98
N LEU A 136 -5.21 -3.91 1.93
CA LEU A 136 -6.06 -5.09 2.08
C LEU A 136 -5.28 -6.32 2.57
N GLU A 137 -4.01 -6.46 2.19
CA GLU A 137 -3.12 -7.48 2.76
C GLU A 137 -2.85 -7.24 4.24
N THR A 138 -2.67 -5.98 4.63
CA THR A 138 -2.50 -5.58 6.03
C THR A 138 -3.78 -5.83 6.82
N LEU A 139 -4.94 -5.48 6.24
CA LEU A 139 -6.24 -5.77 6.84
C LEU A 139 -6.49 -7.27 7.02
N LEU A 140 -6.13 -8.08 6.02
CA LEU A 140 -6.24 -9.54 6.10
C LEU A 140 -5.44 -10.08 7.29
N THR A 141 -4.16 -9.71 7.37
CA THR A 141 -3.27 -10.13 8.47
C THR A 141 -3.82 -9.69 9.83
N ARG A 142 -4.27 -8.43 9.94
CA ARG A 142 -4.88 -7.90 11.18
C ARG A 142 -6.13 -8.69 11.59
N ARG A 143 -6.98 -9.08 10.63
CA ARG A 143 -8.18 -9.88 10.91
C ARG A 143 -7.85 -11.32 11.26
N GLU A 144 -6.84 -11.93 10.64
CA GLU A 144 -6.33 -13.26 11.01
C GLU A 144 -5.91 -13.28 12.48
N GLU A 145 -5.17 -12.26 12.94
CA GLU A 145 -4.76 -12.10 14.34
C GLU A 145 -5.95 -11.80 15.26
N GLN A 146 -6.76 -10.80 14.91
CA GLN A 146 -7.90 -10.37 15.73
C GLN A 146 -8.93 -11.48 15.94
N PHE A 147 -9.24 -12.26 14.89
CA PHE A 147 -10.24 -13.33 14.99
C PHE A 147 -9.73 -14.46 15.88
N ALA A 148 -8.43 -14.76 15.81
CA ALA A 148 -7.79 -15.74 16.68
C ALA A 148 -7.78 -15.29 18.15
N GLU A 149 -7.47 -14.03 18.42
CA GLU A 149 -7.42 -13.49 19.79
C GLU A 149 -8.81 -13.31 20.42
N SER A 150 -9.79 -12.83 19.66
CA SER A 150 -11.13 -12.48 20.15
C SER A 150 -12.15 -13.64 20.10
N THR A 151 -11.69 -14.86 19.77
CA THR A 151 -12.54 -16.05 19.60
C THR A 151 -13.74 -15.75 18.69
N ILE A 152 -13.46 -15.22 17.50
CA ILE A 152 -14.47 -14.95 16.46
C ILE A 152 -14.49 -16.17 15.55
N ASP A 153 -15.63 -16.88 15.50
CA ASP A 153 -15.75 -18.16 14.78
C ASP A 153 -15.66 -18.01 13.25
N GLY A 154 -15.74 -16.78 12.75
CA GLY A 154 -15.58 -16.42 11.34
C GLY A 154 -16.31 -15.12 10.98
N ILE A 155 -16.28 -14.75 9.70
CA ILE A 155 -16.84 -13.46 9.25
C ILE A 155 -18.33 -13.27 9.58
N ALA A 156 -19.13 -14.34 9.60
CA ALA A 156 -20.54 -14.25 9.97
C ALA A 156 -20.74 -13.86 11.45
N ASP A 157 -19.91 -14.38 12.36
CA ASP A 157 -19.91 -13.99 13.78
C ASP A 157 -19.44 -12.53 13.93
N TYR A 158 -18.36 -12.16 13.23
CA TYR A 158 -17.87 -10.77 13.20
C TYR A 158 -18.96 -9.77 12.76
N ARG A 159 -19.65 -10.02 11.64
CA ARG A 159 -20.74 -9.15 11.15
C ARG A 159 -21.86 -8.99 12.18
N ARG A 160 -22.24 -10.08 12.87
CA ARG A 160 -23.28 -10.07 13.92
C ARG A 160 -22.84 -9.27 15.13
N ARG A 161 -21.66 -9.54 15.69
CA ARG A 161 -21.10 -8.82 16.85
C ARG A 161 -20.88 -7.34 16.55
N ARG A 162 -20.47 -7.02 15.33
CA ARG A 162 -20.34 -5.64 14.86
C ARG A 162 -21.70 -4.93 14.79
N ALA A 163 -22.73 -5.59 14.27
CA ALA A 163 -24.10 -5.04 14.28
C ALA A 163 -24.67 -4.89 15.70
N ALA A 164 -24.13 -5.61 16.69
CA ALA A 164 -24.42 -5.43 18.11
C ALA A 164 -23.58 -4.31 18.78
N GLY A 165 -22.63 -3.70 18.07
CA GLY A 165 -21.81 -2.58 18.55
C GLY A 165 -20.52 -2.97 19.27
N GLU A 166 -20.09 -4.23 19.22
CA GLU A 166 -18.91 -4.72 19.97
C GLU A 166 -17.56 -4.19 19.41
N PHE A 167 -17.52 -3.72 18.17
CA PHE A 167 -16.32 -3.21 17.50
C PHE A 167 -16.52 -1.76 17.00
N PRO A 168 -16.67 -0.76 17.90
CA PRO A 168 -16.96 0.61 17.50
C PRO A 168 -15.79 1.27 16.75
N ASP A 169 -14.56 0.95 17.14
CA ASP A 169 -13.31 1.52 16.61
C ASP A 169 -12.83 0.86 15.32
N ASP A 170 -13.44 -0.26 14.92
CA ASP A 170 -13.13 -0.91 13.65
C ASP A 170 -13.96 -0.28 12.52
N PRO A 171 -13.33 0.54 11.64
CA PRO A 171 -14.07 1.20 10.58
C PRO A 171 -14.48 0.24 9.46
N TRP A 172 -13.90 -0.95 9.41
CA TRP A 172 -14.07 -1.90 8.30
C TRP A 172 -15.30 -2.79 8.47
N GLY A 173 -15.91 -3.15 7.35
CA GLY A 173 -16.96 -4.18 7.22
C GLY A 173 -16.52 -5.21 6.18
N ASP A 174 -17.38 -5.53 5.23
CA ASP A 174 -16.99 -6.30 4.05
C ASP A 174 -16.30 -5.39 3.03
N VAL A 175 -15.05 -5.72 2.70
CA VAL A 175 -14.20 -4.89 1.85
C VAL A 175 -14.07 -5.51 0.47
N PHE A 176 -14.40 -4.74 -0.56
CA PHE A 176 -14.42 -5.17 -1.95
C PHE A 176 -13.26 -4.54 -2.72
N LEU A 177 -12.29 -5.36 -3.15
CA LEU A 177 -11.31 -4.98 -4.14
C LEU A 177 -11.91 -5.18 -5.53
N VAL A 178 -12.15 -4.07 -6.23
CA VAL A 178 -12.70 -4.07 -7.58
C VAL A 178 -11.57 -3.89 -8.57
N VAL A 179 -11.40 -4.82 -9.50
CA VAL A 179 -10.39 -4.77 -10.57
C VAL A 179 -11.10 -4.74 -11.91
N ASP A 180 -11.27 -3.54 -12.48
CA ASP A 180 -11.86 -3.39 -13.82
C ASP A 180 -10.75 -3.45 -14.87
N GLY A 181 -10.54 -4.63 -15.46
CA GLY A 181 -9.49 -4.88 -16.45
C GLY A 181 -8.34 -5.73 -15.92
N TRP A 182 -8.63 -6.99 -15.56
CA TRP A 182 -7.64 -7.96 -15.09
C TRP A 182 -6.48 -8.19 -16.05
N SER A 183 -6.74 -8.17 -17.36
CA SER A 183 -5.70 -8.29 -18.38
C SER A 183 -4.67 -7.16 -18.30
N THR A 184 -5.11 -5.94 -18.00
CA THR A 184 -4.23 -4.78 -17.78
C THR A 184 -3.42 -4.93 -16.51
N LEU A 185 -4.06 -5.33 -15.40
CA LEU A 185 -3.36 -5.61 -14.14
C LEU A 185 -2.22 -6.62 -14.35
N ARG A 186 -2.50 -7.74 -15.01
CA ARG A 186 -1.50 -8.79 -15.24
C ARG A 186 -0.30 -8.31 -16.06
N ASN A 187 -0.53 -7.43 -17.03
CA ASN A 187 0.52 -6.95 -17.93
C ASN A 187 1.41 -5.89 -17.28
N ASP A 188 0.81 -4.97 -16.50
CA ASP A 188 1.50 -3.79 -15.98
C ASP A 188 1.90 -3.92 -14.50
N PHE A 189 1.16 -4.73 -13.75
CA PHE A 189 1.31 -4.94 -12.30
C PHE A 189 1.36 -6.44 -12.01
N PHE A 190 2.23 -7.15 -12.73
CA PHE A 190 2.32 -8.61 -12.67
C PHE A 190 2.54 -9.13 -11.23
N ASP A 191 3.33 -8.42 -10.43
CA ASP A 191 3.55 -8.73 -9.02
C ASP A 191 2.24 -8.70 -8.22
N LEU A 192 1.38 -7.70 -8.44
CA LEU A 192 0.08 -7.60 -7.76
C LEU A 192 -0.89 -8.72 -8.15
N SER A 193 -0.75 -9.32 -9.34
CA SER A 193 -1.63 -10.43 -9.74
C SER A 193 -1.51 -11.64 -8.81
N GLN A 194 -0.30 -11.91 -8.29
CA GLN A 194 -0.07 -12.99 -7.33
C GLN A 194 -0.62 -12.62 -5.94
N ASN A 195 -0.38 -11.39 -5.49
CA ASN A 195 -0.89 -10.87 -4.23
C ASN A 195 -2.43 -10.92 -4.18
N ILE A 196 -3.11 -10.47 -5.24
CA ILE A 196 -4.57 -10.51 -5.33
C ILE A 196 -5.09 -11.96 -5.37
N ALA A 197 -4.39 -12.88 -6.02
CA ALA A 197 -4.76 -14.30 -5.99
C ALA A 197 -4.68 -14.88 -4.57
N GLN A 198 -3.68 -14.47 -3.77
CA GLN A 198 -3.58 -14.87 -2.35
C GLN A 198 -4.69 -14.25 -1.49
N LEU A 199 -5.04 -12.98 -1.73
CA LEU A 199 -6.21 -12.35 -1.12
C LEU A 199 -7.48 -13.15 -1.47
N GLY A 200 -7.63 -13.60 -2.72
CA GLY A 200 -8.79 -14.40 -3.13
C GLY A 200 -8.87 -15.77 -2.46
N ALA A 201 -7.73 -16.40 -2.17
CA ALA A 201 -7.70 -17.73 -1.55
C ALA A 201 -8.10 -17.73 -0.07
N ARG A 202 -7.86 -16.62 0.66
CA ARG A 202 -8.08 -16.54 2.12
C ARG A 202 -9.10 -15.49 2.55
N GLY A 203 -9.25 -14.44 1.76
CA GLY A 203 -9.93 -13.20 2.12
C GLY A 203 -11.41 -13.38 2.46
N LEU A 204 -12.11 -14.32 1.82
CA LEU A 204 -13.54 -14.55 2.07
C LEU A 204 -13.85 -14.87 3.53
N ASN A 205 -12.99 -15.63 4.21
CA ASN A 205 -13.16 -15.98 5.62
C ASN A 205 -13.05 -14.77 6.57
N TYR A 206 -12.47 -13.68 6.06
CA TYR A 206 -12.21 -12.44 6.79
C TYR A 206 -12.91 -11.23 6.15
N GLY A 207 -13.95 -11.45 5.32
CA GLY A 207 -14.75 -10.37 4.74
C GLY A 207 -14.02 -9.51 3.71
N ILE A 208 -13.04 -10.08 3.00
CA ILE A 208 -12.36 -9.44 1.87
C ILE A 208 -12.81 -10.13 0.59
N HIS A 209 -13.38 -9.35 -0.32
CA HIS A 209 -14.06 -9.79 -1.53
C HIS A 209 -13.36 -9.24 -2.77
N LEU A 210 -13.39 -10.01 -3.86
CA LEU A 210 -12.82 -9.62 -5.15
C LEU A 210 -13.94 -9.48 -6.19
N LEU A 211 -13.98 -8.34 -6.88
CA LEU A 211 -14.84 -8.07 -8.02
C LEU A 211 -13.96 -7.84 -9.25
N ILE A 212 -13.87 -8.83 -10.15
CA ILE A 212 -12.89 -8.82 -11.24
C ILE A 212 -13.60 -8.75 -12.57
N SER A 213 -13.21 -7.82 -13.44
CA SER A 213 -13.61 -7.80 -14.85
C SER A 213 -12.47 -8.24 -15.77
N SER A 214 -12.78 -8.97 -16.83
CA SER A 214 -11.80 -9.44 -17.80
C SER A 214 -12.40 -9.55 -19.21
N PRO A 215 -11.63 -9.39 -20.31
CA PRO A 215 -12.09 -9.71 -21.65
C PRO A 215 -12.54 -11.16 -21.82
N ARG A 216 -11.84 -12.08 -21.15
CA ARG A 216 -12.05 -13.53 -21.23
C ARG A 216 -11.86 -14.18 -19.86
N TRP A 217 -12.54 -15.29 -19.60
CA TRP A 217 -12.31 -16.09 -18.39
C TRP A 217 -10.92 -16.71 -18.33
N ALA A 218 -10.33 -17.05 -19.48
CA ALA A 218 -8.99 -17.63 -19.57
C ALA A 218 -7.87 -16.68 -19.12
N ASP A 219 -8.13 -15.38 -19.04
CA ASP A 219 -7.15 -14.42 -18.52
C ASP A 219 -6.97 -14.50 -17.00
N ILE A 220 -7.97 -15.01 -16.29
CA ILE A 220 -7.95 -15.18 -14.84
C ILE A 220 -7.29 -16.52 -14.53
N GLN A 221 -6.31 -16.50 -13.62
CA GLN A 221 -5.58 -17.70 -13.22
C GLN A 221 -6.56 -18.76 -12.68
N PRO A 222 -6.39 -20.05 -12.99
CA PRO A 222 -7.34 -21.09 -12.59
C PRO A 222 -7.66 -21.10 -11.09
N ALA A 223 -6.64 -21.02 -10.24
CA ALA A 223 -6.81 -21.00 -8.79
C ALA A 223 -7.71 -19.86 -8.30
N LEU A 224 -7.57 -18.66 -8.86
CA LEU A 224 -8.42 -17.52 -8.52
C LEU A 224 -9.81 -17.65 -9.15
N ARG A 225 -9.89 -18.09 -10.41
CA ARG A 225 -11.16 -18.29 -11.13
C ARG A 225 -12.08 -19.29 -10.41
N ASP A 226 -11.50 -20.33 -9.84
CA ASP A 226 -12.24 -21.37 -9.12
C ASP A 226 -12.81 -20.85 -7.78
N GLN A 227 -12.25 -19.77 -7.21
CA GLN A 227 -12.81 -19.07 -6.05
C GLN A 227 -13.94 -18.08 -6.41
N ILE A 228 -14.11 -17.74 -7.69
CA ILE A 228 -15.18 -16.85 -8.14
C ILE A 228 -16.50 -17.64 -8.19
N GLY A 229 -17.36 -17.41 -7.20
CA GLY A 229 -18.68 -18.02 -7.12
C GLY A 229 -19.73 -17.32 -7.98
N SER A 230 -19.80 -15.99 -7.93
CA SER A 230 -20.75 -15.21 -8.76
C SER A 230 -20.14 -14.87 -10.12
N ARG A 231 -20.57 -15.55 -11.19
CA ARG A 231 -20.01 -15.39 -12.55
C ARG A 231 -21.02 -14.78 -13.50
N PHE A 232 -20.64 -13.64 -14.09
CA PHE A 232 -21.43 -12.96 -15.12
C PHE A 232 -20.71 -12.99 -16.47
N GLU A 233 -21.21 -13.81 -17.40
CA GLU A 233 -20.71 -13.87 -18.77
C GLU A 233 -21.54 -12.95 -19.67
N LEU A 234 -21.00 -11.76 -19.97
CA LEU A 234 -21.55 -10.86 -20.98
C LEU A 234 -21.17 -11.38 -22.37
N ARG A 235 -21.62 -10.69 -23.42
CA ARG A 235 -21.21 -11.01 -24.80
C ARG A 235 -19.68 -11.14 -24.90
N LEU A 236 -19.20 -12.32 -25.26
CA LEU A 236 -17.77 -12.58 -25.48
C LEU A 236 -17.34 -12.18 -26.89
N GLY A 237 -16.04 -11.90 -27.06
CA GLY A 237 -15.45 -11.66 -28.37
C GLY A 237 -15.48 -12.91 -29.26
N ASP A 238 -15.09 -14.05 -28.69
CA ASP A 238 -15.21 -15.37 -29.30
C ASP A 238 -16.09 -16.27 -28.39
N PRO A 239 -17.19 -16.86 -28.91
CA PRO A 239 -18.00 -17.81 -28.13
C PRO A 239 -17.24 -19.05 -27.64
N VAL A 240 -16.10 -19.40 -28.23
CA VAL A 240 -15.24 -20.51 -27.76
C VAL A 240 -14.69 -20.24 -26.36
N ASP A 241 -14.57 -18.97 -25.96
CA ASP A 241 -14.11 -18.57 -24.63
C ASP A 241 -15.21 -18.73 -23.54
N SER A 242 -16.43 -19.16 -23.92
CA SER A 242 -17.56 -19.34 -22.99
C SER A 242 -17.30 -20.50 -22.03
N VAL A 243 -17.49 -20.26 -20.74
CA VAL A 243 -17.43 -21.30 -19.70
C VAL A 243 -18.79 -21.93 -19.44
N VAL A 244 -19.87 -21.33 -19.96
CA VAL A 244 -21.25 -21.82 -19.82
C VAL A 244 -21.60 -22.72 -21.00
N ASN A 245 -21.69 -22.16 -22.21
CA ASN A 245 -22.05 -22.90 -23.41
C ASN A 245 -21.72 -22.09 -24.68
N MET A 246 -20.76 -22.59 -25.48
CA MET A 246 -20.31 -21.96 -26.72
C MET A 246 -21.46 -21.63 -27.70
N ARG A 247 -22.42 -22.53 -27.89
CA ARG A 247 -23.51 -22.32 -28.86
C ARG A 247 -24.46 -21.22 -28.39
N LYS A 248 -24.82 -21.23 -27.10
CA LYS A 248 -25.66 -20.20 -26.50
C LYS A 248 -24.98 -18.84 -26.39
N ALA A 249 -23.69 -18.81 -26.08
CA ALA A 249 -22.90 -17.58 -26.08
C ALA A 249 -22.90 -16.89 -27.47
N LYS A 250 -22.95 -17.67 -28.56
CA LYS A 250 -23.08 -17.13 -29.93
C LYS A 250 -24.42 -16.44 -30.17
N GLU A 251 -25.48 -16.86 -29.48
CA GLU A 251 -26.85 -16.32 -29.58
C GLU A 251 -27.07 -15.02 -28.77
N VAL A 252 -26.18 -14.71 -27.81
CA VAL A 252 -26.28 -13.48 -26.99
C VAL A 252 -26.24 -12.23 -27.87
N PRO A 253 -27.22 -11.31 -27.83
CA PRO A 253 -27.22 -10.13 -28.69
C PRO A 253 -26.01 -9.21 -28.48
N ARG A 254 -25.62 -8.48 -29.53
CA ARG A 254 -24.54 -7.47 -29.48
C ARG A 254 -25.05 -6.14 -28.93
N ILE A 255 -25.69 -6.20 -27.76
CA ILE A 255 -26.20 -5.05 -27.03
C ILE A 255 -25.46 -5.02 -25.68
N PRO A 256 -24.84 -3.89 -25.28
CA PRO A 256 -24.18 -3.79 -23.99
C PRO A 256 -25.10 -4.18 -22.83
N GLY A 257 -24.57 -4.89 -21.86
CA GLY A 257 -25.34 -5.40 -20.72
C GLY A 257 -26.05 -6.73 -20.97
N ARG A 258 -26.04 -7.27 -22.21
CA ARG A 258 -26.56 -8.61 -22.48
C ARG A 258 -25.54 -9.69 -22.16
N GLY A 259 -26.02 -10.75 -21.53
CA GLY A 259 -25.20 -11.90 -21.15
C GLY A 259 -25.99 -13.19 -21.01
N LEU A 260 -25.29 -14.21 -20.53
CA LEU A 260 -25.78 -15.57 -20.36
C LEU A 260 -25.61 -16.00 -18.89
N THR A 261 -26.68 -16.50 -18.26
CA THR A 261 -26.61 -17.13 -16.94
C THR A 261 -26.03 -18.55 -17.04
N GLU A 262 -25.62 -19.14 -15.92
CA GLU A 262 -25.17 -20.55 -15.88
C GLU A 262 -26.24 -21.53 -16.40
N ASP A 263 -27.52 -21.23 -16.13
CA ASP A 263 -28.68 -21.97 -16.64
C ASP A 263 -28.96 -21.70 -18.14
N THR A 264 -28.08 -21.00 -18.84
CA THR A 264 -28.17 -20.63 -20.26
C THR A 264 -29.31 -19.68 -20.64
N TYR A 265 -29.88 -18.94 -19.67
CA TYR A 265 -30.85 -17.88 -19.95
C TYR A 265 -30.16 -16.57 -20.31
N HIS A 266 -30.79 -15.79 -21.18
CA HIS A 266 -30.32 -14.44 -21.47
C HIS A 266 -30.69 -13.50 -20.33
N PHE A 267 -29.78 -12.60 -19.96
CA PHE A 267 -30.08 -11.52 -19.03
C PHE A 267 -29.73 -10.15 -19.63
N LEU A 268 -30.25 -9.10 -19.01
CA LEU A 268 -29.86 -7.71 -19.23
C LEU A 268 -29.51 -7.06 -17.88
N THR A 269 -28.33 -6.48 -17.80
CA THR A 269 -27.85 -5.77 -16.60
C THR A 269 -28.67 -4.50 -16.34
N ALA A 270 -28.94 -4.20 -15.08
CA ALA A 270 -29.53 -2.93 -14.67
C ALA A 270 -28.53 -1.78 -14.78
N LEU A 271 -29.04 -0.55 -14.89
CA LEU A 271 -28.23 0.66 -14.85
C LEU A 271 -28.02 1.13 -13.39
N PRO A 272 -26.80 1.61 -13.04
CA PRO A 272 -26.48 2.13 -11.70
C PRO A 272 -27.10 3.52 -11.45
N ARG A 273 -28.43 3.58 -11.39
CA ARG A 273 -29.24 4.80 -11.18
C ARG A 273 -30.59 4.45 -10.55
N THR A 274 -31.27 5.45 -10.01
CA THR A 274 -32.50 5.29 -9.21
C THR A 274 -33.62 6.27 -9.60
N ASP A 275 -33.58 6.78 -10.83
CA ASP A 275 -34.50 7.80 -11.37
C ASP A 275 -35.51 7.21 -12.38
N GLY A 276 -35.53 5.89 -12.57
CA GLY A 276 -36.38 5.18 -13.53
C GLY A 276 -36.00 5.37 -15.01
N ASP A 277 -34.93 6.08 -15.36
CA ASP A 277 -34.53 6.31 -16.75
C ASP A 277 -33.59 5.22 -17.30
N GLY A 278 -34.16 4.26 -18.05
CA GLY A 278 -33.42 3.20 -18.74
C GLY A 278 -32.50 3.65 -19.89
N ASN A 279 -32.34 4.96 -20.15
CA ASN A 279 -31.48 5.47 -21.21
C ASN A 279 -30.00 5.48 -20.81
N ALA A 280 -29.18 4.69 -21.52
CA ALA A 280 -27.73 4.64 -21.29
C ALA A 280 -27.00 5.95 -21.64
N ALA A 281 -27.58 6.83 -22.45
CA ALA A 281 -26.95 8.11 -22.83
C ALA A 281 -26.92 9.14 -21.68
N THR A 282 -27.89 9.07 -20.77
CA THR A 282 -28.01 9.94 -19.57
C THR A 282 -27.43 9.28 -18.32
N LEU A 283 -26.70 8.16 -18.48
CA LEU A 283 -26.26 7.33 -17.36
C LEU A 283 -25.35 8.07 -16.37
N THR A 284 -24.49 8.96 -16.85
CA THR A 284 -23.58 9.74 -15.99
C THR A 284 -24.38 10.61 -15.02
N GLU A 285 -25.38 11.33 -15.51
CA GLU A 285 -26.23 12.23 -14.73
C GLU A 285 -27.03 11.43 -13.69
N GLY A 286 -27.72 10.37 -14.11
CA GLY A 286 -28.50 9.53 -13.19
C GLY A 286 -27.66 8.83 -12.12
N THR A 287 -26.42 8.41 -12.43
CA THR A 287 -25.52 7.89 -11.40
C THR A 287 -25.10 8.97 -10.41
N GLN A 288 -24.78 10.19 -10.88
CA GLN A 288 -24.37 11.30 -10.01
C GLN A 288 -25.50 11.74 -9.08
N GLU A 289 -26.75 11.81 -9.57
CA GLU A 289 -27.92 12.12 -8.75
C GLU A 289 -28.14 11.09 -7.65
N MET A 290 -28.04 9.80 -7.98
CA MET A 290 -28.14 8.71 -7.00
C MET A 290 -27.01 8.81 -5.95
N VAL A 291 -25.76 9.06 -6.36
CA VAL A 291 -24.63 9.24 -5.43
C VAL A 291 -24.87 10.44 -4.51
N ALA A 292 -25.38 11.55 -5.03
CA ALA A 292 -25.71 12.72 -4.24
C ALA A 292 -26.82 12.42 -3.21
N ALA A 293 -27.85 11.65 -3.58
CA ALA A 293 -28.91 11.24 -2.67
C ALA A 293 -28.37 10.34 -1.54
N VAL A 294 -27.53 9.35 -1.86
CA VAL A 294 -26.87 8.49 -0.87
C VAL A 294 -25.99 9.30 0.07
N ARG A 295 -25.17 10.22 -0.46
CA ARG A 295 -24.31 11.10 0.34
C ARG A 295 -25.13 12.01 1.26
N ALA A 296 -26.20 12.61 0.76
CA ALA A 296 -27.08 13.46 1.54
C ALA A 296 -27.76 12.69 2.68
N ALA A 297 -28.21 11.46 2.42
CA ALA A 297 -28.80 10.59 3.45
C ALA A 297 -27.77 10.11 4.48
N TRP A 298 -26.51 9.89 4.08
CA TRP A 298 -25.43 9.55 5.01
C TRP A 298 -25.00 10.74 5.88
N GLY A 299 -24.98 11.96 5.33
CA GLY A 299 -24.60 13.18 6.04
C GLY A 299 -23.10 13.21 6.40
N ASP A 300 -22.76 13.84 7.53
CA ASP A 300 -21.37 14.08 7.96
C ASP A 300 -20.71 12.88 8.68
N ARG A 301 -21.37 11.72 8.66
CA ARG A 301 -20.82 10.50 9.29
C ARG A 301 -19.57 10.04 8.54
N PRO A 302 -18.59 9.40 9.22
CA PRO A 302 -17.41 8.86 8.56
C PRO A 302 -17.77 7.87 7.44
N GLY A 303 -17.20 8.06 6.25
CA GLY A 303 -17.34 7.13 5.12
C GLY A 303 -16.36 5.96 5.22
N ALA A 304 -16.23 5.22 4.12
CA ALA A 304 -15.24 4.17 3.96
C ALA A 304 -13.82 4.72 4.15
N PRO A 305 -12.92 3.99 4.84
CA PRO A 305 -11.55 4.43 5.00
C PRO A 305 -10.86 4.60 3.65
N ALA A 306 -10.25 5.76 3.44
CA ALA A 306 -9.42 6.00 2.26
C ALA A 306 -8.08 5.27 2.38
N VAL A 307 -7.52 4.85 1.25
CA VAL A 307 -6.14 4.32 1.22
C VAL A 307 -5.17 5.45 1.56
N ARG A 308 -4.52 5.30 2.70
CA ARG A 308 -3.52 6.24 3.21
C ARG A 308 -2.29 6.23 2.32
N MET A 309 -1.94 7.38 1.76
CA MET A 309 -0.75 7.57 0.94
C MET A 309 0.30 8.32 1.73
N LEU A 310 1.58 7.98 1.51
CA LEU A 310 2.67 8.82 2.00
C LEU A 310 2.58 10.20 1.31
N PRO A 311 2.57 11.30 2.08
CA PRO A 311 2.55 12.64 1.50
C PRO A 311 3.83 12.88 0.68
N PRO A 312 3.77 13.66 -0.40
CA PRO A 312 4.92 13.91 -1.27
C PRO A 312 6.06 14.64 -0.55
N THR A 313 5.74 15.39 0.51
CA THR A 313 6.69 16.12 1.35
C THR A 313 6.18 16.07 2.78
N VAL A 314 7.09 15.89 3.73
CA VAL A 314 6.85 15.95 5.18
C VAL A 314 7.83 16.97 5.71
N HIS A 315 7.41 17.97 6.47
CA HIS A 315 8.34 18.92 7.07
C HIS A 315 8.88 18.37 8.39
N ALA A 316 10.17 18.58 8.68
CA ALA A 316 10.77 18.11 9.94
C ALA A 316 10.07 18.70 11.18
N ALA A 317 9.49 19.90 11.05
CA ALA A 317 8.71 20.55 12.10
C ALA A 317 7.35 19.87 12.40
N GLU A 318 6.83 19.07 11.46
CA GLU A 318 5.58 18.30 11.63
C GLU A 318 5.81 16.99 12.37
N LEU A 319 7.07 16.55 12.47
CA LEU A 319 7.41 15.32 13.19
C LEU A 319 7.24 15.52 14.70
N PRO A 320 6.84 14.48 15.43
CA PRO A 320 6.82 14.53 16.89
C PRO A 320 8.22 14.88 17.41
N ALA A 321 8.28 15.64 18.51
CA ALA A 321 9.55 15.96 19.14
C ALA A 321 10.32 14.65 19.45
N PRO A 322 11.64 14.61 19.19
CA PRO A 322 12.42 13.42 19.47
C PRO A 322 12.48 13.19 20.99
N VAL A 323 12.26 11.95 21.43
CA VAL A 323 12.20 11.58 22.86
C VAL A 323 13.28 10.55 23.16
N GLY A 324 14.27 10.95 23.97
CA GLY A 324 15.37 10.07 24.36
C GLY A 324 16.15 9.55 23.14
N ARG A 325 16.09 8.23 22.93
CA ARG A 325 16.88 7.50 21.91
C ARG A 325 16.16 7.32 20.57
N ASP A 326 14.89 7.74 20.53
CA ASP A 326 13.99 7.50 19.42
C ASP A 326 13.95 8.71 18.49
N ILE A 327 14.64 8.59 17.35
CA ILE A 327 14.88 9.67 16.39
C ILE A 327 13.90 9.59 15.22
N PRO A 328 12.89 10.49 15.12
CA PRO A 328 11.95 10.51 14.02
C PRO A 328 12.61 11.14 12.78
N LEU A 329 12.59 10.42 11.66
CA LEU A 329 13.22 10.81 10.40
C LEU A 329 12.21 11.00 9.26
N GLY A 330 10.91 10.76 9.50
CA GLY A 330 9.88 10.84 8.48
C GLY A 330 8.57 10.17 8.88
N LEU A 331 7.79 9.73 7.89
CA LEU A 331 6.60 8.90 8.06
C LEU A 331 6.78 7.54 7.37
N GLU A 332 6.19 6.49 7.93
CA GLU A 332 6.12 5.16 7.30
C GLU A 332 4.75 4.89 6.67
N GLU A 333 4.69 4.02 5.66
CA GLU A 333 3.52 3.86 4.79
C GLU A 333 2.30 3.16 5.41
N ASN A 334 2.51 2.24 6.36
CA ASN A 334 1.43 1.35 6.81
C ASN A 334 0.40 2.11 7.65
N GLU A 335 0.86 2.85 8.65
CA GLU A 335 0.02 3.60 9.58
C GLU A 335 0.12 5.12 9.40
N LEU A 336 1.04 5.60 8.54
CA LEU A 336 1.47 7.00 8.52
C LEU A 336 2.02 7.45 9.88
N ALA A 337 2.58 6.50 10.65
CA ALA A 337 3.25 6.79 11.89
C ALA A 337 4.65 7.38 11.63
N ALA A 338 5.25 7.98 12.65
CA ALA A 338 6.62 8.47 12.55
C ALA A 338 7.59 7.31 12.25
N PHE A 339 8.31 7.42 11.13
CA PHE A 339 9.46 6.57 10.83
C PHE A 339 10.60 6.96 11.76
N ARG A 340 11.13 5.98 12.49
CA ARG A 340 12.05 6.19 13.61
C ARG A 340 13.30 5.33 13.47
N GLN A 341 14.45 5.89 13.83
CA GLN A 341 15.72 5.19 13.91
C GLN A 341 16.25 5.25 15.35
N ASP A 342 16.48 4.08 15.94
CA ASP A 342 17.12 3.94 17.24
C ASP A 342 18.60 3.60 17.04
N PHE A 343 19.49 4.58 17.23
CA PHE A 343 20.93 4.38 17.07
C PHE A 343 21.59 3.62 18.24
N ASP A 344 20.88 3.40 19.34
CA ASP A 344 21.38 2.53 20.42
C ASP A 344 21.15 1.05 20.10
N ALA A 345 20.03 0.73 19.46
CA ALA A 345 19.70 -0.61 19.01
C ALA A 345 20.36 -0.96 17.67
N ASP A 346 20.23 -0.07 16.68
CA ASP A 346 20.75 -0.23 15.32
C ASP A 346 21.75 0.92 15.04
N PRO A 347 23.05 0.74 15.36
CA PRO A 347 23.99 1.85 15.48
C PRO A 347 24.41 2.46 14.15
N HIS A 348 24.06 1.84 13.03
CA HIS A 348 24.52 2.22 11.71
C HIS A 348 23.34 2.40 10.76
N LEU A 349 23.53 3.25 9.76
CA LEU A 349 22.53 3.52 8.73
C LEU A 349 23.22 3.65 7.37
N VAL A 350 22.73 2.91 6.38
CA VAL A 350 23.21 3.00 4.99
C VAL A 350 22.11 3.61 4.13
N VAL A 351 22.44 4.69 3.44
CA VAL A 351 21.54 5.42 2.55
C VAL A 351 22.06 5.30 1.11
N ILE A 352 21.23 4.79 0.22
CA ILE A 352 21.54 4.68 -1.21
C ILE A 352 20.46 5.41 -1.99
N GLY A 353 20.88 6.26 -2.92
CA GLY A 353 19.95 6.99 -3.76
C GLY A 353 20.65 7.67 -4.92
N ASP A 354 19.91 7.86 -6.01
CA ASP A 354 20.36 8.60 -7.18
C ASP A 354 20.58 10.09 -6.85
N THR A 355 21.10 10.83 -7.80
CA THR A 355 21.27 12.28 -7.74
C THR A 355 19.95 12.96 -7.34
N GLU A 356 20.02 13.96 -6.46
CA GLU A 356 18.86 14.75 -5.98
C GLU A 356 17.73 13.94 -5.30
N SER A 357 18.01 12.71 -4.85
CA SER A 357 17.02 11.87 -4.15
C SER A 357 16.77 12.27 -2.68
N GLY A 358 17.53 13.22 -2.12
CA GLY A 358 17.40 13.67 -0.73
C GLY A 358 18.38 13.07 0.27
N LYS A 359 19.47 12.43 -0.19
CA LYS A 359 20.54 11.85 0.65
C LYS A 359 21.10 12.83 1.68
N THR A 360 21.63 13.97 1.22
CA THR A 360 22.25 14.98 2.07
C THR A 360 21.25 15.61 3.04
N ASN A 361 20.02 15.89 2.61
CA ASN A 361 18.94 16.33 3.51
C ASN A 361 18.71 15.34 4.65
N LEU A 362 18.66 14.03 4.35
CA LEU A 362 18.50 13.02 5.38
C LEU A 362 19.68 12.98 6.36
N LEU A 363 20.92 13.15 5.88
CA LEU A 363 22.09 13.24 6.76
C LEU A 363 22.02 14.44 7.70
N ARG A 364 21.60 15.61 7.19
CA ARG A 364 21.36 16.81 8.01
C ARG A 364 20.23 16.59 9.01
N LEU A 365 19.13 15.94 8.61
CA LEU A 365 18.01 15.62 9.49
C LEU A 365 18.41 14.71 10.65
N VAL A 366 19.24 13.69 10.37
CA VAL A 366 19.81 12.82 11.42
C VAL A 366 20.64 13.64 12.40
N ALA A 367 21.54 14.49 11.91
CA ALA A 367 22.39 15.33 12.75
C ALA A 367 21.57 16.32 13.61
N ASP A 368 20.61 17.03 13.02
CA ASP A 368 19.72 17.96 13.72
C ASP A 368 18.93 17.24 14.83
N SER A 369 18.40 16.05 14.54
CA SER A 369 17.61 15.30 15.51
C SER A 369 18.44 14.79 16.70
N ILE A 370 19.70 14.41 16.46
CA ILE A 370 20.63 14.03 17.53
C ILE A 370 20.99 15.25 18.38
N VAL A 371 21.26 16.41 17.77
CA VAL A 371 21.55 17.67 18.50
C VAL A 371 20.37 18.11 19.37
N ARG A 372 19.13 17.84 18.96
CA ARG A 372 17.93 18.13 19.76
C ARG A 372 17.75 17.21 20.96
N THR A 373 18.39 16.03 20.97
CA THR A 373 18.21 15.01 22.03
C THR A 373 19.43 14.82 22.91
N HIS A 374 20.61 15.22 22.44
CA HIS A 374 21.89 15.01 23.11
C HIS A 374 22.63 16.32 23.24
N THR A 375 23.33 16.50 24.36
CA THR A 375 24.25 17.61 24.56
C THR A 375 25.58 17.39 23.82
N SER A 376 26.36 18.46 23.65
CA SER A 376 27.69 18.39 23.01
C SER A 376 28.72 17.58 23.80
N THR A 377 28.43 17.21 25.04
CA THR A 377 29.22 16.27 25.86
C THR A 377 28.79 14.82 25.71
N GLU A 378 27.58 14.57 25.20
CA GLU A 378 27.00 13.23 25.01
C GLU A 378 27.14 12.75 23.57
N ALA A 379 27.14 13.65 22.58
CA ALA A 379 27.28 13.31 21.17
C ALA A 379 28.30 14.24 20.47
N LYS A 380 29.13 13.64 19.63
CA LYS A 380 30.10 14.33 18.76
C LYS A 380 30.02 13.81 17.33
N PHE A 381 30.29 14.69 16.36
CA PHE A 381 30.17 14.37 14.95
C PHE A 381 31.49 14.51 14.21
N ALA A 382 31.77 13.54 13.34
CA ALA A 382 32.83 13.61 12.35
C ALA A 382 32.20 13.52 10.96
N PHE A 383 32.54 14.43 10.04
CA PHE A 383 31.93 14.47 8.72
C PHE A 383 32.95 14.17 7.61
N VAL A 384 32.63 13.21 6.74
CA VAL A 384 33.25 13.06 5.42
C VAL A 384 32.34 13.75 4.42
N ASP A 385 32.79 14.89 3.90
CA ASP A 385 31.97 15.75 3.06
C ASP A 385 32.83 16.47 2.02
N LEU A 386 33.04 15.80 0.88
CA LEU A 386 33.86 16.33 -0.21
C LEU A 386 33.20 17.53 -0.93
N ARG A 387 31.88 17.67 -0.84
CA ARG A 387 31.11 18.74 -1.51
C ARG A 387 30.81 19.94 -0.63
N ARG A 388 31.06 19.82 0.67
CA ARG A 388 30.88 20.87 1.69
C ARG A 388 29.43 21.25 1.95
N GLU A 389 28.55 20.25 1.94
CA GLU A 389 27.12 20.42 2.15
C GLU A 389 26.68 20.19 3.62
N LEU A 390 27.53 19.62 4.48
CA LEU A 390 27.23 19.23 5.86
C LEU A 390 27.95 20.08 6.91
N TYR A 391 28.77 21.06 6.50
CA TYR A 391 29.55 21.87 7.44
C TYR A 391 28.70 22.48 8.57
N ASP A 392 27.59 23.13 8.21
CA ASP A 392 26.68 23.80 9.17
C ASP A 392 25.54 22.90 9.67
N ALA A 393 25.63 21.58 9.46
CA ALA A 393 24.61 20.63 9.92
C ALA A 393 24.52 20.56 11.46
N VAL A 394 25.60 20.87 12.18
CA VAL A 394 25.65 20.92 13.64
C VAL A 394 26.42 22.15 14.12
N PRO A 395 26.12 22.67 15.33
CA PRO A 395 26.93 23.72 15.96
C PRO A 395 28.40 23.29 16.14
N GLU A 396 29.31 24.26 16.18
CA GLU A 396 30.76 24.02 16.27
C GLU A 396 31.14 23.15 17.48
N GLU A 397 30.46 23.34 18.61
CA GLU A 397 30.72 22.57 19.83
C GLU A 397 30.40 21.08 19.69
N TYR A 398 29.59 20.65 18.73
CA TYR A 398 29.31 19.22 18.45
C TYR A 398 30.31 18.61 17.47
N ARG A 399 31.03 19.43 16.70
CA ARG A 399 31.91 18.99 15.62
C ARG A 399 33.26 18.53 16.20
N LEU A 400 33.59 17.26 15.98
CA LEU A 400 34.87 16.66 16.36
C LEU A 400 35.90 16.81 15.25
N ASP A 401 35.50 16.51 14.01
CA ASP A 401 36.38 16.54 12.84
C ASP A 401 35.56 16.75 11.56
N TYR A 402 36.22 17.21 10.50
CA TYR A 402 35.59 17.55 9.22
C TYR A 402 36.56 17.39 8.06
N ALA A 403 36.30 16.41 7.19
CA ALA A 403 37.19 16.01 6.10
C ALA A 403 36.60 16.31 4.72
N VAL A 404 37.33 17.12 3.93
CA VAL A 404 36.97 17.53 2.56
C VAL A 404 37.89 16.98 1.48
N SER A 405 38.84 16.11 1.84
CA SER A 405 39.79 15.49 0.92
C SER A 405 40.08 14.06 1.33
N LEU A 406 40.50 13.20 0.39
CA LEU A 406 40.75 11.79 0.67
C LEU A 406 41.83 11.57 1.74
N ASP A 407 42.85 12.42 1.79
CA ASP A 407 43.90 12.32 2.82
C ASP A 407 43.39 12.71 4.20
N ALA A 408 42.56 13.76 4.29
CA ALA A 408 41.87 14.12 5.52
C ALA A 408 40.91 13.00 5.98
N VAL A 409 40.20 12.37 5.04
CA VAL A 409 39.32 11.23 5.35
C VAL A 409 40.11 10.06 5.92
N ARG A 410 41.26 9.70 5.32
CA ARG A 410 42.12 8.63 5.82
C ARG A 410 42.63 8.93 7.24
N GLU A 411 43.00 10.17 7.51
CA GLU A 411 43.47 10.58 8.84
C GLU A 411 42.35 10.55 9.88
N MET A 412 41.21 11.17 9.58
CA MET A 412 40.03 11.20 10.44
C MET A 412 39.54 9.79 10.78
N VAL A 413 39.45 8.90 9.79
CA VAL A 413 39.01 7.51 10.01
C VAL A 413 40.00 6.75 10.90
N ARG A 414 41.31 6.88 10.66
CA ARG A 414 42.33 6.25 11.53
C ARG A 414 42.22 6.75 12.97
N ASN A 415 42.06 8.06 13.17
CA ASN A 415 41.94 8.67 14.49
C ASN A 415 40.65 8.21 15.19
N CYS A 416 39.53 8.17 14.45
CA CYS A 416 38.25 7.68 14.95
C CYS A 416 38.37 6.20 15.40
N ALA A 417 38.90 5.32 14.55
CA ALA A 417 39.12 3.91 14.90
C ALA A 417 40.03 3.75 16.13
N ALA A 418 41.14 4.50 16.19
CA ALA A 418 42.05 4.47 17.32
C ALA A 418 41.38 4.94 18.62
N SER A 419 40.47 5.92 18.56
CA SER A 419 39.73 6.41 19.72
C SER A 419 38.63 5.45 20.21
N MET A 420 38.06 4.66 19.30
CA MET A 420 36.98 3.70 19.62
C MET A 420 37.52 2.35 20.11
N ARG A 421 38.68 1.90 19.64
CA ARG A 421 39.30 0.61 20.03
C ARG A 421 39.41 0.40 21.56
N PRO A 422 39.83 1.38 22.38
CA PRO A 422 39.88 1.21 23.84
C PRO A 422 38.51 1.00 24.50
N ARG A 423 37.41 1.33 23.82
CA ARG A 423 36.04 1.14 24.33
C ARG A 423 35.51 -0.27 24.08
N ILE A 424 36.18 -1.09 23.26
CA ILE A 424 35.82 -2.49 23.01
C ILE A 424 35.79 -3.24 24.35
N PRO A 425 34.66 -3.88 24.72
CA PRO A 425 34.56 -4.60 25.98
C PRO A 425 35.53 -5.79 26.01
N GLY A 426 36.31 -5.87 27.08
CA GLY A 426 37.17 -7.00 27.39
C GLY A 426 36.39 -8.20 27.95
N PRO A 427 37.06 -9.34 28.16
CA PRO A 427 36.45 -10.55 28.72
C PRO A 427 35.96 -10.39 30.18
N ASP A 428 36.36 -9.31 30.85
CA ASP A 428 35.95 -8.94 32.20
C ASP A 428 34.59 -8.21 32.26
N ILE A 429 34.06 -7.78 31.11
CA ILE A 429 32.78 -7.07 31.05
C ILE A 429 31.62 -8.07 31.03
N THR A 430 30.81 -8.04 32.08
CA THR A 430 29.63 -8.91 32.20
C THR A 430 28.48 -8.43 31.30
N PRO A 431 27.53 -9.31 30.93
CA PRO A 431 26.37 -8.94 30.12
C PRO A 431 25.53 -7.79 30.70
N ASP A 432 25.40 -7.70 32.03
CA ASP A 432 24.67 -6.61 32.68
C ASP A 432 25.41 -5.27 32.57
N ARG A 433 26.74 -5.30 32.56
CA ARG A 433 27.56 -4.11 32.32
C ARG A 433 27.51 -3.68 30.86
N LEU A 434 27.49 -4.62 29.91
CA LEU A 434 27.31 -4.33 28.47
C LEU A 434 26.11 -3.40 28.20
N ARG A 435 24.96 -3.70 28.83
CA ARG A 435 23.75 -2.86 28.71
C ARG A 435 23.92 -1.45 29.30
N LYS A 436 24.74 -1.30 30.33
CA LYS A 436 24.96 -0.03 31.05
C LYS A 436 26.04 0.85 30.41
N ARG A 437 26.94 0.27 29.60
CA ARG A 437 28.07 0.96 28.95
C ARG A 437 28.97 1.72 29.95
N ASP A 438 29.14 1.18 31.16
CA ASP A 438 29.76 1.91 32.29
C ASP A 438 31.30 1.79 32.36
N TRP A 439 31.93 1.01 31.48
CA TRP A 439 33.40 0.81 31.47
C TRP A 439 34.16 1.89 30.68
N TRP A 440 33.45 2.69 29.89
CA TRP A 440 34.02 3.84 29.20
C TRP A 440 33.24 5.11 29.52
N LYS A 441 33.87 6.27 29.30
CA LYS A 441 33.26 7.59 29.48
C LYS A 441 33.54 8.46 28.26
N GLY A 442 32.67 9.42 28.02
CA GLY A 442 32.79 10.39 26.93
C GLY A 442 31.57 10.37 26.00
N PRO A 443 31.63 11.14 24.91
CA PRO A 443 30.52 11.22 23.97
C PRO A 443 30.45 9.97 23.08
N GLN A 444 29.26 9.70 22.59
CA GLN A 444 29.01 8.89 21.42
C GLN A 444 29.55 9.62 20.19
N VAL A 445 30.10 8.87 19.23
CA VAL A 445 30.71 9.42 18.01
C VAL A 445 29.89 9.01 16.80
N PHE A 446 29.35 10.00 16.12
CA PHE A 446 28.61 9.85 14.87
C PHE A 446 29.51 10.24 13.70
N LEU A 447 30.02 9.24 12.98
CA LEU A 447 30.73 9.43 11.72
C LEU A 447 29.72 9.45 10.59
N ILE A 448 29.50 10.63 9.99
CA ILE A 448 28.58 10.83 8.88
C ILE A 448 29.40 10.99 7.60
N ALA A 449 29.18 10.12 6.63
CA ALA A 449 29.86 10.14 5.35
C ALA A 449 28.86 10.36 4.21
N ASP A 450 28.95 11.51 3.55
CA ASP A 450 28.23 11.76 2.30
C ASP A 450 29.07 11.35 1.09
N ASP A 451 28.40 11.07 -0.03
CA ASP A 451 29.00 10.66 -1.29
C ASP A 451 30.09 9.58 -1.14
N TYR A 452 29.80 8.52 -0.38
CA TYR A 452 30.78 7.46 -0.12
C TYR A 452 31.34 6.83 -1.40
N ASP A 453 30.62 6.86 -2.52
CA ASP A 453 31.13 6.42 -3.82
C ASP A 453 32.35 7.20 -4.33
N LEU A 454 32.59 8.43 -3.85
CA LEU A 454 33.78 9.23 -4.18
C LEU A 454 35.02 8.88 -3.35
N VAL A 455 34.84 8.26 -2.18
CA VAL A 455 35.92 7.87 -1.26
C VAL A 455 36.12 6.35 -1.16
N GLY A 456 35.11 5.58 -1.56
CA GLY A 456 35.11 4.13 -1.53
C GLY A 456 36.07 3.52 -2.55
N GLY A 457 36.52 2.30 -2.27
CA GLY A 457 37.45 1.58 -3.14
C GLY A 457 36.79 1.19 -4.45
N SER A 458 37.08 1.91 -5.53
CA SER A 458 36.59 1.59 -6.88
C SER A 458 37.57 0.65 -7.61
N GLY A 459 37.59 -0.64 -7.24
CA GLY A 459 38.35 -1.67 -7.97
C GLY A 459 38.62 -2.95 -7.18
N ILE A 460 38.97 -4.03 -7.90
CA ILE A 460 39.42 -5.30 -7.27
C ILE A 460 40.77 -5.02 -6.60
N GLY A 461 40.82 -5.14 -5.26
CA GLY A 461 42.04 -4.89 -4.47
C GLY A 461 42.27 -3.43 -4.06
N ALA A 462 41.32 -2.52 -4.33
CA ALA A 462 41.40 -1.14 -3.84
C ALA A 462 41.16 -1.09 -2.32
N GLN A 463 42.12 -0.57 -1.56
CA GLN A 463 41.95 -0.34 -0.12
C GLN A 463 40.98 0.83 0.11
N THR A 464 39.94 0.58 0.90
CA THR A 464 39.01 1.64 1.34
C THR A 464 39.64 2.40 2.52
N PRO A 465 39.54 3.73 2.58
CA PRO A 465 40.03 4.49 3.73
C PRO A 465 39.30 4.14 5.04
N PHE A 466 38.18 3.40 4.95
CA PHE A 466 37.36 2.98 6.08
C PHE A 466 37.73 1.62 6.69
N GLU A 467 38.72 0.92 6.12
CA GLU A 467 39.17 -0.38 6.60
C GLU A 467 39.47 -0.41 8.12
N PRO A 468 40.10 0.62 8.74
CA PRO A 468 40.33 0.64 10.19
C PRO A 468 39.08 0.56 11.07
N LEU A 469 37.90 0.89 10.54
CA LEU A 469 36.64 0.87 11.29
C LEU A 469 35.96 -0.50 11.30
N ILE A 470 36.34 -1.41 10.41
CA ILE A 470 35.69 -2.72 10.26
C ILE A 470 35.64 -3.50 11.58
N ASP A 471 36.72 -3.42 12.36
CA ASP A 471 36.84 -4.10 13.66
C ASP A 471 35.89 -3.54 14.73
N VAL A 472 35.53 -2.26 14.64
CA VAL A 472 34.69 -1.57 15.66
C VAL A 472 33.21 -1.57 15.31
N LEU A 473 32.83 -1.74 14.03
CA LEU A 473 31.43 -1.68 13.58
C LEU A 473 30.53 -2.68 14.27
N THR A 474 30.98 -3.92 14.46
CA THR A 474 30.13 -4.96 15.07
C THR A 474 29.80 -4.71 16.53
N GLN A 475 30.47 -3.76 17.17
CA GLN A 475 30.25 -3.38 18.56
C GLN A 475 29.82 -1.91 18.68
N GLY A 476 29.32 -1.31 17.59
CA GLY A 476 28.98 0.10 17.52
C GLY A 476 28.06 0.56 18.66
N SER A 477 27.03 -0.23 18.97
CA SER A 477 26.13 0.02 20.09
C SER A 477 26.87 0.03 21.43
N GLU A 478 27.71 -0.95 21.72
CA GLU A 478 28.41 -1.06 23.01
C GLU A 478 29.44 0.05 23.24
N ILE A 479 30.10 0.50 22.18
CA ILE A 479 31.21 1.47 22.26
C ILE A 479 30.78 2.92 21.98
N GLY A 480 29.50 3.13 21.67
CA GLY A 480 28.95 4.44 21.30
C GLY A 480 29.53 4.97 19.99
N PHE A 481 29.66 4.10 18.99
CA PHE A 481 30.12 4.45 17.65
C PHE A 481 29.03 4.20 16.63
N HIS A 482 28.74 5.22 15.82
CA HIS A 482 27.70 5.19 14.81
C HIS A 482 28.28 5.62 13.46
N LEU A 483 27.98 4.84 12.42
CA LEU A 483 28.35 5.14 11.05
C LEU A 483 27.08 5.34 10.23
N ILE A 484 26.90 6.56 9.72
CA ILE A 484 25.83 6.90 8.79
C ILE A 484 26.48 7.21 7.44
N LEU A 485 26.19 6.37 6.44
CA LEU A 485 26.85 6.39 5.16
C LEU A 485 25.82 6.62 4.05
N ALA A 486 25.98 7.69 3.28
CA ALA A 486 25.21 7.93 2.07
C ALA A 486 26.08 7.72 0.83
N ARG A 487 25.48 7.16 -0.23
CA ARG A 487 26.15 7.02 -1.53
C ARG A 487 25.20 7.08 -2.70
N SER A 488 25.76 7.40 -3.87
CA SER A 488 25.08 7.30 -5.14
C SER A 488 24.61 5.86 -5.41
N ALA A 489 23.41 5.76 -6.00
CA ALA A 489 22.92 4.52 -6.57
C ALA A 489 23.80 4.00 -7.72
N GLY A 490 24.47 4.91 -8.44
CA GLY A 490 25.32 4.55 -9.58
C GLY A 490 26.38 3.50 -9.23
N GLY A 491 26.35 2.35 -9.91
CA GLY A 491 27.35 1.30 -9.74
C GLY A 491 27.31 0.59 -8.37
N VAL A 492 26.17 0.65 -7.67
CA VAL A 492 25.96 0.00 -6.36
C VAL A 492 26.24 -1.48 -6.36
N SER A 493 25.93 -2.18 -7.46
CA SER A 493 26.23 -3.60 -7.61
C SER A 493 27.73 -3.91 -7.49
N ARG A 494 28.61 -2.99 -7.91
CA ARG A 494 30.07 -3.12 -7.72
C ARG A 494 30.49 -2.79 -6.29
N ALA A 495 29.85 -1.81 -5.67
CA ALA A 495 30.12 -1.42 -4.28
C ALA A 495 29.76 -2.52 -3.27
N MET A 496 28.95 -3.52 -3.63
CA MET A 496 28.73 -4.72 -2.80
C MET A 496 30.00 -5.57 -2.62
N ASN A 497 31.06 -5.32 -3.40
CA ASN A 497 32.38 -5.92 -3.19
C ASN A 497 33.27 -5.13 -2.22
N ASP A 498 32.87 -3.92 -1.83
CA ASP A 498 33.59 -3.11 -0.84
C ASP A 498 33.54 -3.80 0.54
N PRO A 499 34.68 -4.00 1.23
CA PRO A 499 34.73 -4.66 2.54
C PRO A 499 33.84 -4.01 3.62
N LEU A 500 33.74 -2.68 3.63
CA LEU A 500 32.91 -1.94 4.58
C LEU A 500 31.42 -2.24 4.34
N MET A 501 31.00 -2.14 3.07
CA MET A 501 29.61 -2.40 2.69
C MET A 501 29.19 -3.82 3.02
N ARG A 502 30.06 -4.80 2.73
CA ARG A 502 29.81 -6.21 3.11
C ARG A 502 29.63 -6.36 4.60
N ARG A 503 30.50 -5.74 5.41
CA ARG A 503 30.43 -5.83 6.86
C ARG A 503 29.14 -5.21 7.42
N LEU A 504 28.72 -4.07 6.88
CA LEU A 504 27.45 -3.42 7.27
C LEU A 504 26.24 -4.30 6.93
N ILE A 505 26.25 -4.97 5.77
CA ILE A 505 25.18 -5.90 5.37
C ILE A 505 25.16 -7.14 6.26
N GLU A 506 26.31 -7.74 6.56
CA GLU A 506 26.45 -8.88 7.49
C GLU A 506 25.96 -8.53 8.90
N ALA A 507 26.19 -7.29 9.34
CA ALA A 507 25.72 -6.77 10.62
C ALA A 507 24.20 -6.49 10.65
N ASN A 508 23.47 -6.74 9.54
CA ASN A 508 22.04 -6.42 9.40
C ASN A 508 21.71 -4.93 9.59
N THR A 509 22.62 -4.05 9.20
CA THR A 509 22.45 -2.59 9.29
C THR A 509 21.17 -2.13 8.61
N ASN A 510 20.44 -1.20 9.24
CA ASN A 510 19.27 -0.56 8.65
C ASN A 510 19.67 0.18 7.37
N ARG A 511 18.86 0.02 6.32
CA ARG A 511 19.14 0.62 5.01
C ARG A 511 17.95 1.44 4.54
N LEU A 512 18.23 2.56 3.91
CA LEU A 512 17.26 3.36 3.16
C LEU A 512 17.66 3.36 1.70
N LEU A 513 16.81 2.76 0.87
CA LEU A 513 16.93 2.80 -0.58
C LEU A 513 15.97 3.88 -1.11
N LEU A 514 16.50 5.08 -1.33
CA LEU A 514 15.81 6.19 -1.98
C LEU A 514 15.59 5.87 -3.48
N SER A 515 15.22 6.88 -4.27
CA SER A 515 15.11 6.76 -5.74
C SER A 515 16.34 6.07 -6.32
N CYS A 516 16.13 4.94 -7.00
CA CYS A 516 17.19 4.14 -7.60
C CYS A 516 16.66 3.54 -8.91
N PRO A 517 17.28 3.86 -10.06
CA PRO A 517 16.82 3.35 -11.35
C PRO A 517 16.82 1.81 -11.41
N PRO A 518 15.78 1.16 -11.98
CA PRO A 518 15.72 -0.30 -12.10
C PRO A 518 16.91 -0.97 -12.79
N GLY A 519 17.67 -0.22 -13.60
CA GLY A 519 18.85 -0.71 -14.31
C GLY A 519 20.02 -1.13 -13.42
N GLU A 520 20.06 -0.73 -12.14
CA GLU A 520 21.12 -1.11 -11.20
C GLU A 520 21.03 -2.56 -10.69
N GLY A 521 19.90 -3.24 -10.93
CA GLY A 521 19.66 -4.61 -10.48
C GLY A 521 19.20 -4.69 -9.02
N VAL A 522 18.87 -5.89 -8.54
CA VAL A 522 18.39 -6.10 -7.16
C VAL A 522 19.56 -5.91 -6.18
N LEU A 523 19.38 -5.01 -5.21
CA LEU A 523 20.48 -4.59 -4.32
C LEU A 523 20.47 -5.32 -2.98
N PHE A 524 19.29 -5.48 -2.39
CA PHE A 524 19.11 -6.00 -1.04
C PHE A 524 18.02 -7.06 -1.01
N GLY A 525 18.41 -8.33 -0.98
CA GLY A 525 17.46 -9.45 -0.91
C GLY A 525 16.54 -9.47 -2.14
N ASP A 526 15.25 -9.23 -1.90
CA ASP A 526 14.17 -9.21 -2.88
C ASP A 526 13.69 -7.79 -3.25
N VAL A 527 14.28 -6.74 -2.65
CA VAL A 527 13.88 -5.35 -2.89
C VAL A 527 14.36 -4.87 -4.26
N ARG A 528 13.41 -4.61 -5.15
CA ARG A 528 13.67 -4.08 -6.50
C ARG A 528 13.82 -2.55 -6.45
N PRO A 529 14.85 -1.98 -7.09
CA PRO A 529 14.95 -0.53 -7.24
C PRO A 529 13.76 0.07 -7.98
N ARG A 530 13.37 1.28 -7.58
CA ARG A 530 12.31 2.07 -8.20
C ARG A 530 12.71 3.53 -8.21
N THR A 531 12.22 4.26 -9.22
CA THR A 531 12.30 5.71 -9.24
C THR A 531 11.26 6.27 -8.29
N TYR A 532 11.72 7.07 -7.34
CA TYR A 532 10.89 7.70 -6.31
C TYR A 532 11.02 9.23 -6.37
N PRO A 533 10.00 9.98 -5.89
CA PRO A 533 10.16 11.39 -5.60
C PRO A 533 11.22 11.61 -4.49
N PRO A 534 11.80 12.82 -4.37
CA PRO A 534 12.77 13.13 -3.33
C PRO A 534 12.28 12.80 -1.91
N GLY A 535 13.17 12.24 -1.09
CA GLY A 535 12.89 11.82 0.29
C GLY A 535 12.12 10.51 0.44
N ARG A 536 11.54 9.97 -0.64
CA ARG A 536 10.85 8.68 -0.59
C ARG A 536 11.83 7.53 -0.73
N ALA A 537 11.72 6.56 0.17
CA ALA A 537 12.65 5.45 0.26
C ALA A 537 11.95 4.14 0.67
N GLN A 538 12.57 3.02 0.33
CA GLN A 538 12.32 1.75 1.01
C GLN A 538 13.22 1.66 2.24
N TRP A 539 12.64 1.58 3.43
CA TRP A 539 13.35 1.20 4.65
C TRP A 539 13.45 -0.32 4.73
N ILE A 540 14.67 -0.82 4.89
CA ILE A 540 15.03 -2.24 4.88
C ILE A 540 15.73 -2.56 6.19
N ALA A 541 14.97 -3.13 7.13
CA ALA A 541 15.44 -3.66 8.39
C ALA A 541 15.39 -5.19 8.39
N ARG A 542 16.04 -5.84 9.36
CA ARG A 542 16.18 -7.32 9.41
C ARG A 542 14.87 -8.10 9.26
N ARG A 543 13.75 -7.56 9.76
CA ARG A 543 12.44 -8.23 9.78
C ARG A 543 11.31 -7.39 9.17
N ARG A 544 11.63 -6.21 8.63
CA ARG A 544 10.63 -5.26 8.16
C ARG A 544 11.15 -4.50 6.96
N ASN A 545 10.40 -4.57 5.87
CA ASN A 545 10.57 -3.71 4.71
C ASN A 545 9.32 -2.85 4.61
N VAL A 546 9.46 -1.53 4.64
CA VAL A 546 8.32 -0.61 4.52
C VAL A 546 8.75 0.63 3.76
N GLN A 547 7.85 1.19 2.95
CA GLN A 547 8.12 2.46 2.30
C GLN A 547 8.03 3.59 3.33
N VAL A 548 8.89 4.59 3.20
CA VAL A 548 8.94 5.76 4.08
C VAL A 548 9.05 7.03 3.25
N GLN A 549 8.56 8.12 3.80
CA GLN A 549 8.84 9.47 3.33
C GLN A 549 9.70 10.17 4.38
N THR A 550 10.97 10.42 4.08
CA THR A 550 11.84 11.19 4.97
C THR A 550 11.43 12.65 5.00
N ALA A 551 11.63 13.29 6.15
CA ALA A 551 11.26 14.69 6.32
C ALA A 551 12.27 15.64 5.66
N LEU A 552 11.75 16.76 5.18
CA LEU A 552 12.53 17.89 4.68
C LEU A 552 12.93 18.77 5.87
N LEU A 553 14.23 18.93 6.07
CA LEU A 553 14.76 19.89 7.01
C LEU A 553 14.79 21.25 6.32
N GLU A 554 14.10 22.25 6.88
CA GLU A 554 14.10 23.60 6.31
C GLU A 554 15.51 24.20 6.39
N GLU A 555 15.95 24.84 5.30
CA GLU A 555 17.20 25.59 5.31
C GLU A 555 17.05 26.76 6.27
N LYS A 556 17.99 26.91 7.21
CA LYS A 556 18.04 28.11 8.04
C LYS A 556 18.32 29.28 7.11
N GLU A 557 17.37 30.21 6.96
CA GLU A 557 17.65 31.49 6.32
C GLU A 557 18.83 32.15 7.06
N HIS A 558 19.92 32.33 6.34
CA HIS A 558 21.15 32.94 6.86
C HIS A 558 21.07 34.46 6.92
#